data_AF-A0A0Q4B725-F1
#
_entry.id   AF-A0A0Q4B725-F1
#
_cell.length_a   1.000
_cell.length_b   1.000
_cell.length_c   1.000
_cell.angle_alpha   90.00
_cell.angle_beta   90.00
_cell.angle_gamma   90.00
#
_symmetry.space_group_name_H-M   'P 1'
#
loop_
_entity.id
_entity.type
_entity.pdbx_description
1 polymer ?
#
loop_
_entity_poly.entity_id
_entity_poly.type
_entity_poly.pdbx_seq_one_letter_code
_entity_poly.pdbx_strand_id
1 'polypeptide(L)'
;MIVFAALLTAGCKNKRQEAEKKRIADSIARANTVRDSLARRASDSLHAVEEAEQNRKREAEVAAQSERARLKFHVILGSFRVPSNADRFHSRMLQSYPAAKIFNAPNGFKLVSVADFDSMQGAVAFINRARRGQDEPEDMWVYEEGGVYDTSSWLSEE
;
A
#
# COMPACT_ATOMS: atom_id res chain seq x y z
N MET A 1 -43.56 65.29 -59.81
CA MET A 1 -42.81 65.10 -58.56
C MET A 1 -42.80 63.62 -58.22
N ILE A 2 -41.61 63.04 -58.04
CA ILE A 2 -41.36 61.60 -57.93
C ILE A 2 -41.40 61.16 -56.46
N VAL A 3 -42.23 60.14 -56.20
CA VAL A 3 -42.09 59.00 -55.28
C VAL A 3 -41.01 59.07 -54.19
N PHE A 4 -41.41 59.03 -52.91
CA PHE A 4 -40.59 58.46 -51.82
C PHE A 4 -41.50 57.85 -50.73
N ALA A 5 -41.88 56.59 -50.92
CA ALA A 5 -42.55 55.79 -49.90
C ALA A 5 -42.04 54.34 -49.97
N ALA A 6 -40.80 54.11 -49.56
CA ALA A 6 -40.24 52.75 -49.46
C ALA A 6 -39.04 52.70 -48.51
N LEU A 7 -39.24 52.94 -47.20
CA LEU A 7 -38.17 52.81 -46.21
C LEU A 7 -38.52 51.97 -44.97
N LEU A 8 -39.68 51.27 -44.95
CA LEU A 8 -40.14 50.56 -43.73
C LEU A 8 -40.06 49.02 -43.78
N THR A 9 -39.57 48.39 -44.86
CA THR A 9 -39.64 46.91 -44.99
C THR A 9 -38.34 46.16 -44.66
N ALA A 10 -37.22 46.85 -44.40
CA ALA A 10 -35.93 46.20 -44.12
C ALA A 10 -35.74 45.73 -42.65
N GLY A 11 -36.55 46.21 -41.70
CA GLY A 11 -36.34 45.96 -40.25
C GLY A 11 -36.81 44.60 -39.71
N CYS A 12 -37.68 43.87 -40.40
CA CYS A 12 -38.28 42.63 -39.88
C CYS A 12 -37.48 41.36 -40.22
N LYS A 13 -36.66 41.34 -41.28
CA LYS A 13 -35.83 40.17 -41.66
C LYS A 13 -34.65 39.96 -40.71
N ASN A 14 -33.99 41.04 -40.27
CA ASN A 14 -32.85 40.96 -39.36
C ASN A 14 -33.24 40.48 -37.96
N LYS A 15 -34.39 40.92 -37.42
CA LYS A 15 -34.88 40.48 -36.10
C LYS A 15 -35.20 38.99 -36.05
N ARG A 16 -35.73 38.40 -37.13
CA ARG A 16 -35.97 36.95 -37.23
C ARG A 16 -34.67 36.16 -37.27
N GLN A 17 -33.70 36.62 -38.06
CA GLN A 17 -32.40 35.96 -38.19
C GLN A 17 -31.60 36.03 -36.87
N GLU A 18 -31.71 37.13 -36.13
CA GLU A 18 -31.07 37.30 -34.82
C GLU A 18 -31.74 36.46 -33.72
N ALA A 19 -33.08 36.34 -33.74
CA ALA A 19 -33.81 35.46 -32.83
C ALA A 19 -33.49 33.98 -33.09
N GLU A 20 -33.32 33.58 -34.35
CA GLU A 20 -32.94 32.22 -34.73
C GLU A 20 -31.50 31.88 -34.29
N LYS A 21 -30.55 32.80 -34.50
CA LYS A 21 -29.17 32.67 -33.99
C LYS A 21 -29.13 32.54 -32.46
N LYS A 22 -29.94 33.33 -31.73
CA LYS A 22 -30.06 33.21 -30.26
C LYS A 22 -30.63 31.85 -29.84
N ARG A 23 -31.67 31.34 -30.52
CA ARG A 23 -32.23 30.01 -30.22
C ARG A 23 -31.24 28.89 -30.46
N ILE A 24 -30.44 28.98 -31.52
CA ILE A 24 -29.37 28.00 -31.80
C ILE A 24 -28.29 28.09 -30.73
N ALA A 25 -27.84 29.29 -30.36
CA ALA A 25 -26.87 29.51 -29.30
C ALA A 25 -27.35 28.98 -27.94
N ASP A 26 -28.60 29.25 -27.57
CA ASP A 26 -29.21 28.75 -26.33
C ASP A 26 -29.33 27.22 -26.33
N SER A 27 -29.64 26.61 -27.47
CA SER A 27 -29.71 25.16 -27.63
C SER A 27 -28.34 24.50 -27.42
N ILE A 28 -27.29 25.07 -28.03
CA ILE A 28 -25.91 24.60 -27.88
C ILE A 28 -25.44 24.80 -26.43
N ALA A 29 -25.75 25.94 -25.82
CA ALA A 29 -25.42 26.20 -24.42
C ALA A 29 -26.07 25.16 -23.48
N ARG A 30 -27.36 24.86 -23.66
CA ARG A 30 -28.05 23.83 -22.88
C ARG A 30 -27.42 22.44 -23.09
N ALA A 31 -27.14 22.06 -24.33
CA ALA A 31 -26.48 20.77 -24.61
C ALA A 31 -25.10 20.66 -23.95
N ASN A 32 -24.32 21.75 -23.96
CA ASN A 32 -23.02 21.80 -23.30
C ASN A 32 -23.15 21.70 -21.78
N THR A 33 -24.11 22.41 -21.15
CA THR A 33 -24.32 22.29 -19.69
C THR A 33 -24.67 20.88 -19.25
N VAL A 34 -25.47 20.15 -20.04
CA VAL A 34 -25.82 18.76 -19.75
C VAL A 34 -24.57 17.87 -19.87
N ARG A 35 -23.76 18.03 -20.93
CA ARG A 35 -22.50 17.27 -21.08
C ARG A 35 -21.52 17.54 -19.95
N ASP A 36 -21.34 18.80 -19.58
CA ASP A 36 -20.45 19.21 -18.48
C ASP A 36 -20.91 18.62 -17.15
N SER A 37 -22.22 18.62 -16.89
CA SER A 37 -22.78 18.03 -15.66
C SER A 37 -22.57 16.52 -15.59
N LEU A 38 -22.65 15.83 -16.73
CA LEU A 38 -22.43 14.39 -16.83
C LEU A 38 -20.94 14.05 -16.65
N ALA A 39 -20.06 14.83 -17.29
CA ALA A 39 -18.62 14.68 -17.19
C ALA A 39 -18.11 14.91 -15.77
N ARG A 40 -18.62 15.93 -15.06
CA ARG A 40 -18.29 16.17 -13.65
C ARG A 40 -18.70 15.00 -12.76
N ARG A 41 -19.94 14.50 -12.87
CA ARG A 41 -20.38 13.34 -12.08
C ARG A 41 -19.56 12.08 -12.35
N ALA A 42 -19.16 11.85 -13.59
CA ALA A 42 -18.28 10.73 -13.95
C ALA A 42 -16.90 10.89 -13.29
N SER A 43 -16.33 12.10 -13.34
CA SER A 43 -15.06 12.43 -12.69
C SER A 43 -15.13 12.31 -11.17
N ASP A 44 -16.18 12.85 -10.54
CA ASP A 44 -16.40 12.79 -9.10
C ASP A 44 -16.58 11.33 -8.63
N SER A 45 -17.29 10.51 -9.41
CA SER A 45 -17.45 9.08 -9.14
C SER A 45 -16.11 8.34 -9.22
N LEU A 46 -15.27 8.65 -10.22
CA LEU A 46 -13.94 8.05 -10.36
C LEU A 46 -13.01 8.45 -9.22
N HIS A 47 -13.00 9.74 -8.86
CA HIS A 47 -12.22 10.24 -7.72
C HIS A 47 -12.66 9.59 -6.40
N ALA A 48 -13.97 9.46 -6.15
CA ALA A 48 -14.47 8.82 -4.94
C ALA A 48 -14.04 7.33 -4.84
N VAL A 49 -14.01 6.61 -5.97
CA VAL A 49 -13.53 5.22 -6.00
C VAL A 49 -12.02 5.16 -5.77
N GLU A 50 -11.25 6.04 -6.40
CA GLU A 50 -9.80 6.10 -6.22
C GLU A 50 -9.41 6.47 -4.78
N GLU A 51 -10.08 7.45 -4.18
CA GLU A 51 -9.89 7.80 -2.77
C GLU A 51 -10.24 6.64 -1.84
N ALA A 52 -11.34 5.93 -2.10
CA ALA A 52 -11.72 4.75 -1.33
C ALA A 52 -10.67 3.63 -1.43
N GLU A 53 -10.10 3.39 -2.62
CA GLU A 53 -9.00 2.43 -2.77
C GLU A 53 -7.74 2.88 -2.02
N GLN A 54 -7.36 4.15 -2.14
CA GLN A 54 -6.20 4.69 -1.45
C GLN A 54 -6.37 4.62 0.07
N ASN A 55 -7.57 4.88 0.58
CA ASN A 55 -7.86 4.75 2.01
C ASN A 55 -7.78 3.29 2.45
N ARG A 56 -8.35 2.34 1.69
CA ARG A 56 -8.21 0.91 1.98
C ARG A 56 -6.76 0.44 1.98
N LYS A 57 -5.94 0.91 1.03
CA LYS A 57 -4.50 0.60 0.97
C LYS A 57 -3.78 1.13 2.21
N ARG A 58 -4.06 2.37 2.62
CA ARG A 58 -3.50 2.97 3.85
C ARG A 58 -3.93 2.22 5.11
N GLU A 59 -5.21 1.89 5.23
CA GLU A 59 -5.73 1.12 6.38
C GLU A 59 -5.06 -0.27 6.46
N ALA A 60 -4.92 -0.96 5.33
CA ALA A 60 -4.23 -2.23 5.26
C ALA A 60 -2.74 -2.11 5.63
N GLU A 61 -2.08 -1.03 5.20
CA GLU A 61 -0.68 -0.76 5.53
C GLU A 61 -0.49 -0.45 7.02
N VAL A 62 -1.37 0.37 7.61
CA VAL A 62 -1.38 0.66 9.06
C VAL A 62 -1.62 -0.60 9.87
N ALA A 63 -2.57 -1.45 9.46
CA ALA A 63 -2.83 -2.73 10.11
C ALA A 63 -1.62 -3.67 10.01
N ALA A 64 -1.02 -3.78 8.82
CA ALA A 64 0.19 -4.59 8.62
C ALA A 64 1.37 -4.07 9.44
N GLN A 65 1.53 -2.75 9.58
CA GLN A 65 2.57 -2.15 10.39
C GLN A 65 2.33 -2.40 11.89
N SER A 66 1.10 -2.27 12.36
CA SER A 66 0.72 -2.61 13.73
C SER A 66 1.02 -4.06 14.06
N GLU A 67 0.67 -5.00 13.18
CA GLU A 67 0.95 -6.41 13.38
C GLU A 67 2.46 -6.69 13.39
N ARG A 68 3.22 -6.11 12.45
CA ARG A 68 4.70 -6.22 12.46
C ARG A 68 5.32 -5.66 13.75
N ALA A 69 4.78 -4.57 14.30
CA ALA A 69 5.27 -3.99 15.55
C ALA A 69 5.02 -4.89 16.77
N ARG A 70 4.04 -5.82 16.68
CA ARG A 70 3.78 -6.80 17.73
C ARG A 70 4.75 -7.99 17.66
N LEU A 71 5.25 -8.31 16.49
CA LEU A 71 6.15 -9.44 16.23
C LEU A 71 7.60 -9.14 16.62
N LYS A 72 7.83 -9.03 17.94
CA LYS A 72 9.15 -8.66 18.51
C LYS A 72 10.07 -9.84 18.81
N PHE A 73 9.58 -11.08 18.81
CA PHE A 73 10.41 -12.26 19.10
C PHE A 73 10.78 -12.97 17.81
N HIS A 74 12.07 -12.94 17.47
CA HIS A 74 12.61 -13.48 16.24
C HIS A 74 13.37 -14.78 16.54
N VAL A 75 13.12 -15.85 15.79
CA VAL A 75 13.89 -17.10 15.90
C VAL A 75 15.07 -17.05 14.96
N ILE A 76 16.27 -17.07 15.53
CA ILE A 76 17.52 -16.79 14.85
C ILE A 76 18.24 -18.09 14.59
N LEU A 77 18.63 -18.28 13.34
CA LEU A 77 19.32 -19.47 12.87
C LEU A 77 20.75 -19.19 12.41
N GLY A 78 21.10 -17.92 12.18
CA GLY A 78 22.44 -17.54 11.77
C GLY A 78 22.83 -16.14 12.24
N SER A 79 24.12 -15.96 12.52
CA SER A 79 24.73 -14.71 12.95
C SER A 79 26.04 -14.50 12.19
N PHE A 80 26.16 -13.36 11.50
CA PHE A 80 27.23 -13.12 10.54
C PHE A 80 27.84 -11.74 10.72
N ARG A 81 29.17 -11.69 10.82
CA ARG A 81 29.93 -10.43 10.76
C ARG A 81 30.09 -9.91 9.33
N VAL A 82 30.19 -10.83 8.35
CA VAL A 82 30.39 -10.50 6.95
C VAL A 82 29.03 -10.42 6.23
N PRO A 83 28.63 -9.26 5.70
CA PRO A 83 27.30 -9.08 5.12
C PRO A 83 26.95 -10.07 4.02
N SER A 84 27.87 -10.31 3.08
CA SER A 84 27.63 -11.23 1.97
C SER A 84 27.37 -12.68 2.40
N ASN A 85 27.81 -13.07 3.60
CA ASN A 85 27.53 -14.41 4.13
C ASN A 85 26.10 -14.47 4.67
N ALA A 86 25.64 -13.40 5.34
CA ALA A 86 24.25 -13.27 5.77
C ALA A 86 23.29 -13.32 4.58
N ASP A 87 23.60 -12.59 3.51
CA ASP A 87 22.74 -12.52 2.31
C ASP A 87 22.60 -13.89 1.62
N ARG A 88 23.72 -14.64 1.48
CA ARG A 88 23.70 -15.99 0.93
C ARG A 88 22.93 -16.96 1.83
N PHE A 89 23.16 -16.88 3.14
CA PHE A 89 22.48 -17.73 4.09
C PHE A 89 20.97 -17.47 4.11
N HIS A 90 20.56 -16.20 4.15
CA HIS A 90 19.17 -15.77 4.03
C HIS A 90 18.52 -16.27 2.74
N SER A 91 19.19 -16.12 1.60
CA SER A 91 18.69 -16.61 0.31
C SER A 91 18.44 -18.12 0.31
N ARG A 92 19.27 -18.90 1.01
CA ARG A 92 19.05 -20.34 1.21
C ARG A 92 17.87 -20.59 2.15
N MET A 93 17.76 -19.85 3.24
CA MET A 93 16.68 -20.01 4.23
C MET A 93 15.31 -19.68 3.65
N LEU A 94 15.20 -18.74 2.71
CA LEU A 94 13.93 -18.44 2.05
C LEU A 94 13.26 -19.64 1.36
N GLN A 95 14.02 -20.69 1.03
CA GLN A 95 13.47 -21.91 0.42
C GLN A 95 12.61 -22.72 1.40
N SER A 96 12.97 -22.70 2.68
CA SER A 96 12.29 -23.46 3.75
C SER A 96 11.50 -22.55 4.69
N TYR A 97 11.89 -21.28 4.79
CA TYR A 97 11.34 -20.28 5.68
C TYR A 97 11.01 -19.01 4.89
N PRO A 98 9.81 -18.93 4.28
CA PRO A 98 9.41 -17.78 3.45
C PRO A 98 9.37 -16.45 4.21
N ALA A 99 9.22 -16.50 5.53
CA ALA A 99 9.24 -15.32 6.41
C ALA A 99 10.66 -14.90 6.83
N ALA A 100 11.71 -15.57 6.34
CA ALA A 100 13.06 -15.30 6.78
C ALA A 100 13.47 -13.85 6.45
N LYS A 101 14.19 -13.21 7.38
CA LYS A 101 14.62 -11.82 7.27
C LYS A 101 15.97 -11.57 7.93
N ILE A 102 16.69 -10.56 7.45
CA ILE A 102 17.97 -10.13 8.01
C ILE A 102 17.74 -8.91 8.90
N PHE A 103 18.38 -8.90 10.06
CA PHE A 103 18.37 -7.75 10.98
C PHE A 103 19.79 -7.44 11.44
N ASN A 104 20.03 -6.18 11.81
CA ASN A 104 21.32 -5.73 12.31
C ASN A 104 21.25 -5.67 13.83
N ALA A 105 22.06 -6.49 14.50
CA ALA A 105 22.22 -6.41 15.94
C ALA A 105 23.06 -5.19 16.35
N PRO A 106 22.87 -4.64 17.57
CA PRO A 106 23.66 -3.52 18.08
C PRO A 106 25.17 -3.77 18.10
N ASN A 107 25.59 -5.02 18.20
CA ASN A 107 27.00 -5.44 18.17
C ASN A 107 27.62 -5.51 16.75
N GLY A 108 26.87 -5.10 15.72
CA GLY A 108 27.34 -5.07 14.33
C GLY A 108 27.23 -6.40 13.58
N PHE A 109 26.64 -7.44 14.18
CA PHE A 109 26.33 -8.68 13.47
C PHE A 109 25.04 -8.56 12.67
N LYS A 110 25.01 -9.18 11.51
CA LYS A 110 23.78 -9.46 10.76
C LYS A 110 23.24 -10.80 11.18
N LEU A 111 22.03 -10.78 11.68
CA LEU A 111 21.36 -11.96 12.17
C LEU A 111 20.27 -12.35 11.17
N VAL A 112 20.08 -13.66 10.97
CA VAL A 112 19.07 -14.20 10.06
C VAL A 112 17.98 -14.86 10.89
N SER A 113 16.81 -14.22 10.89
CA SER A 113 15.59 -14.73 11.50
C SER A 113 14.86 -15.62 10.50
N VAL A 114 14.32 -16.75 10.94
CA VAL A 114 13.52 -17.68 10.13
C VAL A 114 12.04 -17.65 10.47
N ALA A 115 11.67 -17.06 11.61
CA ALA A 115 10.29 -16.87 12.04
C ALA A 115 10.21 -15.73 13.06
N ASP A 116 9.03 -15.10 13.18
CA ASP A 116 8.75 -14.05 14.14
C ASP A 116 7.42 -14.29 14.87
N PHE A 117 7.35 -13.84 16.13
CA PHE A 117 6.24 -14.12 17.04
C PHE A 117 5.95 -12.90 17.92
N ASP A 118 4.70 -12.81 18.38
CA ASP A 118 4.24 -11.82 19.34
C ASP A 118 4.59 -12.16 20.80
N SER A 119 5.06 -13.39 21.03
CA SER A 119 5.34 -13.96 22.35
C SER A 119 6.58 -14.87 22.33
N MET A 120 7.38 -14.79 23.41
CA MET A 120 8.52 -15.67 23.64
C MET A 120 8.13 -17.14 23.58
N GLN A 121 6.98 -17.49 24.18
CA GLN A 121 6.45 -18.86 24.19
C GLN A 121 6.21 -19.39 22.77
N GLY A 122 5.69 -18.56 21.85
CA GLY A 122 5.50 -18.94 20.45
C GLY A 122 6.83 -19.26 19.75
N ALA A 123 7.85 -18.43 19.98
CA ALA A 123 9.19 -18.61 19.44
C ALA A 123 9.87 -19.87 19.98
N VAL A 124 9.84 -20.09 21.30
CA VAL A 124 10.39 -21.31 21.93
C VAL A 124 9.66 -22.56 21.45
N ALA A 125 8.32 -22.50 21.36
CA ALA A 125 7.54 -23.62 20.82
C ALA A 125 7.96 -23.94 19.38
N PHE A 126 8.19 -22.94 18.54
CA PHE A 126 8.70 -23.16 17.18
C PHE A 126 10.06 -23.87 17.19
N ILE A 127 11.02 -23.41 18.00
CA ILE A 127 12.34 -24.05 18.13
C ILE A 127 12.19 -25.51 18.54
N ASN A 128 11.42 -25.78 19.59
CA ASN A 128 11.19 -27.14 20.07
C ASN A 128 10.55 -28.02 18.99
N ARG A 129 9.62 -27.50 18.19
CA ARG A 129 9.06 -28.25 17.05
C ARG A 129 10.10 -28.55 15.98
N ALA A 130 10.95 -27.58 15.64
CA ALA A 130 11.97 -27.73 14.62
C ALA A 130 13.04 -28.77 15.01
N ARG A 131 13.39 -28.84 16.30
CA ARG A 131 14.38 -29.79 16.84
C ARG A 131 13.88 -31.23 16.93
N ARG A 132 12.55 -31.46 16.96
CA ARG A 132 12.00 -32.80 17.20
C ARG A 132 12.36 -33.78 16.09
N GLY A 133 12.99 -34.88 16.48
CA GLY A 133 13.37 -35.96 15.57
C GLY A 133 14.58 -35.65 14.69
N GLN A 134 15.36 -34.62 15.03
CA GLN A 134 16.64 -34.35 14.41
C GLN A 134 17.77 -34.87 15.31
N ASP A 135 18.69 -35.64 14.73
CA ASP A 135 19.87 -36.15 15.46
C ASP A 135 20.84 -35.01 15.81
N GLU A 136 20.96 -34.03 14.91
CA GLU A 136 21.72 -32.78 15.11
C GLU A 136 20.80 -31.59 14.80
N PRO A 137 20.06 -31.09 15.81
CA PRO A 137 19.19 -29.94 15.61
C PRO A 137 20.00 -28.68 15.28
N GLU A 138 19.47 -27.84 14.40
CA GLU A 138 20.09 -26.55 14.13
C GLU A 138 20.08 -25.65 15.38
N ASP A 139 21.17 -24.90 15.57
CA ASP A 139 21.35 -23.96 16.69
C ASP A 139 20.46 -22.72 16.53
N MET A 140 19.20 -22.88 16.92
CA MET A 140 18.22 -21.80 16.96
C MET A 140 18.14 -21.17 18.36
N TRP A 141 18.02 -19.84 18.39
CA TRP A 141 17.81 -19.07 19.62
C TRP A 141 16.84 -17.91 19.37
N VAL A 142 16.23 -17.37 20.43
CA VAL A 142 15.27 -16.26 20.28
C VAL A 142 15.98 -14.92 20.50
N TYR A 143 15.72 -13.95 19.63
CA TYR A 143 16.09 -12.55 19.78
C TYR A 143 14.84 -11.71 20.02
N GLU A 144 14.79 -10.97 21.13
CA GLU A 144 13.73 -9.98 21.38
C GLU A 144 14.18 -8.60 20.89
N GLU A 145 13.47 -8.06 19.90
CA GLU A 145 13.71 -6.72 19.39
C GLU A 145 13.35 -5.67 20.45
N GLY A 146 14.33 -4.84 20.82
CA GLY A 146 14.19 -3.87 21.91
C GLY A 146 14.37 -4.46 23.32
N GLY A 147 14.63 -5.77 23.44
CA GLY A 147 14.96 -6.44 24.68
C GLY A 147 16.44 -6.33 25.06
N VAL A 148 16.80 -6.89 26.22
CA VAL A 148 18.20 -7.01 26.67
C VAL A 148 18.93 -8.04 25.80
N TYR A 149 20.17 -7.76 25.41
CA TYR A 149 21.02 -8.66 24.57
C TYR A 149 21.60 -9.84 25.38
N ASP A 150 20.77 -10.51 26.16
CA ASP A 150 21.09 -11.76 26.87
C ASP A 150 19.85 -12.65 26.86
N THR A 151 19.84 -13.62 25.96
CA THR A 151 18.71 -14.55 25.81
C THR A 151 19.02 -15.96 26.32
N SER A 152 20.21 -16.14 26.91
CA SER A 152 20.70 -17.43 27.39
C SER A 152 19.84 -18.00 28.52
N SER A 153 19.28 -17.14 29.38
CA SER A 153 18.41 -17.52 30.49
C SER A 153 17.05 -18.13 30.08
N TRP A 154 16.69 -18.09 28.79
CA TRP A 154 15.38 -18.53 28.29
C TRP A 154 15.41 -19.88 27.56
N LEU A 155 16.60 -20.41 27.32
CA LEU A 155 16.77 -21.76 26.79
C LEU A 155 16.87 -22.68 28.00
N SER A 156 15.80 -23.43 28.28
CA SER A 156 15.82 -24.46 29.31
C SER A 156 16.86 -25.52 28.96
N GLU A 157 17.80 -25.76 29.88
CA GLU A 157 18.62 -26.97 29.89
C GLU A 157 17.71 -28.14 30.27
N GLU A 158 17.24 -28.90 29.29
CA GLU A 158 16.75 -30.27 29.50
C GLU A 158 17.56 -31.23 28.64
#